data_AF-A0A968NBE8-F1
#
_entry.id   AF-A0A968NBE8-F1
#
_cell.length_a   1.000
_cell.length_b   1.000
_cell.length_c   1.000
_cell.angle_alpha   90.00
_cell.angle_beta   90.00
_cell.angle_gamma   90.00
#
_symmetry.space_group_name_H-M   'P 1'
#
loop_
_entity.id
_entity.type
_entity.pdbx_description
1 polymer ?
#
loop_
_entity_poly.entity_id
_entity_poly.type
_entity_poly.pdbx_seq_one_letter_code
_entity_poly.pdbx_strand_id
1 'polypeptide(L)'
;MPHRLHDSYSVPLLRRISRISRIGRCLPLLLLFSVLFGAAQAAAQSPPPDPRTYEIWIREALIAAQRGDLLGLESAADRLTATDAVQLADGTTVPVDNAWLAQAMDTSTPDTVEITARLQAILDMLARPRAAAPADAQQQLADLLSRPPFAESERPDIDLSWLDQLLSPLLEWLEAMFQPATEVGQAASPLFNVIVTGVSLLLLVVVLVVLVRSLRRSTVSVARTAPDPDDPDARLTPSEAVSHAQSLAHAGDFRTAVRYMYLALLLRLDAANLLRYDRALTNYEYLEQLRGNPQLRAEITPIIQTFDRVWYGNEPLDAAGFQAYAQQVAALPSEGGRG
;
A
#
# COMPACT_ATOMS: atom_id res chain seq x y z
N MET A 1 -0.52 5.47 -89.08
CA MET A 1 -1.71 5.02 -89.83
C MET A 1 -1.81 3.51 -89.72
N PRO A 2 -3.00 2.95 -89.48
CA PRO A 2 -3.93 3.34 -88.40
C PRO A 2 -4.48 2.07 -87.68
N HIS A 3 -5.04 2.11 -86.48
CA HIS A 3 -6.40 2.61 -86.19
C HIS A 3 -6.61 2.66 -84.66
N ARG A 4 -6.95 3.85 -84.13
CA ARG A 4 -8.26 4.24 -83.52
C ARG A 4 -8.53 3.58 -82.16
N LEU A 5 -8.50 4.29 -81.03
CA LEU A 5 -9.42 5.36 -80.56
C LEU A 5 -10.91 5.02 -80.69
N HIS A 6 -11.52 4.72 -79.54
CA HIS A 6 -12.85 5.11 -79.06
C HIS A 6 -12.82 4.76 -77.56
N ASP A 7 -12.61 5.69 -76.63
CA ASP A 7 -13.59 6.67 -76.16
C ASP A 7 -15.03 6.14 -76.23
N SER A 8 -15.64 5.88 -75.07
CA SER A 8 -16.74 6.70 -74.59
C SER A 8 -17.71 6.04 -73.59
N TYR A 9 -17.98 6.80 -72.53
CA TYR A 9 -19.25 6.97 -71.83
C TYR A 9 -19.82 5.88 -70.89
N SER A 10 -19.79 6.25 -69.61
CA SER A 10 -20.98 6.40 -68.74
C SER A 10 -21.59 5.17 -68.04
N VAL A 11 -21.24 5.07 -66.75
CA VAL A 11 -22.12 4.94 -65.54
C VAL A 11 -23.64 5.07 -65.84
N PRO A 12 -24.62 4.42 -65.13
CA PRO A 12 -24.52 4.05 -63.71
C PRO A 12 -25.43 2.90 -63.17
N LEU A 13 -25.36 2.73 -61.83
CA LEU A 13 -26.43 2.35 -60.89
C LEU A 13 -26.70 0.87 -60.51
N LEU A 14 -26.56 0.65 -59.19
CA LEU A 14 -27.39 -0.18 -58.28
C LEU A 14 -27.18 -1.71 -58.41
N ARG A 15 -27.04 -2.51 -57.35
CA ARG A 15 -27.46 -2.39 -55.93
C ARG A 15 -26.86 -3.58 -55.15
N ARG A 16 -26.42 -3.33 -53.90
CA ARG A 16 -26.40 -4.23 -52.71
C ARG A 16 -25.82 -5.65 -52.91
N ILE A 17 -24.81 -6.07 -52.14
CA ILE A 17 -25.00 -6.51 -50.75
C ILE A 17 -23.84 -6.05 -49.85
N SER A 18 -24.27 -5.50 -48.71
CA SER A 18 -23.53 -5.09 -47.53
C SER A 18 -23.09 -6.28 -46.66
N ARG A 19 -21.90 -6.23 -46.06
CA ARG A 19 -21.69 -6.14 -44.59
C ARG A 19 -20.21 -6.36 -44.20
N ILE A 20 -19.82 -5.70 -43.11
CA ILE A 20 -18.58 -5.83 -42.32
C ILE A 20 -17.39 -5.00 -42.83
N SER A 21 -17.45 -3.69 -42.54
CA SER A 21 -16.27 -2.88 -42.23
C SER A 21 -16.73 -1.63 -41.48
N ARG A 22 -16.91 -1.78 -40.17
CA ARG A 22 -17.11 -0.67 -39.22
C ARG A 22 -16.23 -0.92 -37.99
N ILE A 23 -14.92 -0.96 -38.19
CA ILE A 23 -13.94 -0.87 -37.09
C ILE A 23 -12.82 0.12 -37.43
N GLY A 24 -12.57 0.43 -38.71
CA GLY A 24 -11.54 1.39 -39.14
C GLY A 24 -11.89 2.89 -39.05
N ARG A 25 -12.96 3.30 -38.36
CA ARG A 25 -13.37 4.72 -38.28
C ARG A 25 -13.38 5.34 -36.88
N CYS A 26 -13.13 4.55 -35.83
CA CYS A 26 -13.01 5.10 -34.46
C CYS A 26 -11.57 5.39 -34.05
N LEU A 27 -10.56 4.87 -34.76
CA LEU A 27 -9.15 5.10 -34.45
C LEU A 27 -8.69 6.57 -34.63
N PRO A 28 -9.07 7.30 -35.70
CA PRO A 28 -8.67 8.71 -35.80
C PRO A 28 -9.44 9.59 -34.82
N LEU A 29 -10.64 9.17 -34.37
CA LEU A 29 -11.44 9.94 -33.41
C LEU A 29 -10.98 9.70 -31.97
N LEU A 30 -10.51 8.50 -31.63
CA LEU A 30 -9.83 8.21 -30.36
C LEU A 30 -8.45 8.86 -30.30
N LEU A 31 -7.67 8.88 -31.39
CA LEU A 31 -6.40 9.63 -31.43
C LEU A 31 -6.63 11.15 -31.36
N LEU A 32 -7.66 11.69 -32.01
CA LEU A 32 -8.02 13.10 -31.85
C LEU A 32 -8.53 13.41 -30.43
N PHE A 33 -9.28 12.49 -29.81
CA PHE A 33 -9.73 12.64 -28.42
C PHE A 33 -8.57 12.55 -27.43
N SER A 34 -7.59 11.66 -27.64
CA SER A 34 -6.38 11.57 -26.81
C SER A 34 -5.46 12.78 -26.96
N VAL A 35 -5.39 13.39 -28.14
CA VAL A 35 -4.61 14.62 -28.35
C VAL A 35 -5.35 15.85 -27.81
N LEU A 36 -6.69 15.90 -27.87
CA LEU A 36 -7.48 16.98 -27.27
C LEU A 36 -7.59 16.87 -25.74
N PHE A 37 -7.62 15.66 -25.16
CA PHE A 37 -7.61 15.48 -23.70
C PHE A 37 -6.20 15.53 -23.10
N GLY A 38 -5.15 15.14 -23.83
CA GLY A 38 -3.76 15.32 -23.42
C GLY A 38 -3.28 16.78 -23.50
N ALA A 39 -3.86 17.58 -24.40
CA ALA A 39 -3.56 19.01 -24.51
C ALA A 39 -4.37 19.89 -23.53
N ALA A 40 -5.44 19.36 -22.91
CA ALA A 40 -6.26 20.11 -21.95
C ALA A 40 -5.69 20.14 -20.52
N GLN A 41 -4.67 19.33 -20.21
CA GLN A 41 -3.89 19.42 -18.95
C GLN A 41 -2.53 20.08 -19.11
N ALA A 42 -2.20 20.58 -20.30
CA ALA A 42 -1.26 21.70 -20.43
C ALA A 42 -1.99 23.01 -20.09
N ALA A 43 -2.78 23.02 -19.01
CA ALA A 43 -2.99 24.26 -18.29
C ALA A 43 -1.59 24.72 -17.91
N ALA A 44 -1.26 25.97 -18.21
CA ALA A 44 0.03 26.58 -17.95
C ALA A 44 0.35 26.54 -16.45
N GLN A 45 0.80 25.38 -15.95
CA GLN A 45 1.43 25.27 -14.66
C GLN A 45 2.74 26.02 -14.83
N SER A 46 2.78 27.21 -14.22
CA SER A 46 4.03 27.94 -14.11
C SER A 46 5.06 26.99 -13.50
N PRO A 47 6.33 27.04 -13.96
CA PRO A 47 7.36 26.17 -13.43
C PRO A 47 7.34 26.23 -11.90
N PRO A 48 7.47 25.09 -11.20
CA PRO A 48 7.46 25.04 -9.74
C PRO A 48 8.44 26.09 -9.20
N PRO A 49 8.04 26.88 -8.18
CA PRO A 49 8.89 27.94 -7.66
C PRO A 49 10.19 27.36 -7.12
N ASP A 50 11.24 28.16 -7.17
CA ASP A 50 12.47 27.85 -6.46
C ASP A 50 12.26 27.99 -4.93
N PRO A 51 13.13 27.42 -4.09
CA PRO A 51 12.92 27.40 -2.65
C PRO A 51 12.90 28.81 -2.04
N ARG A 52 13.63 29.76 -2.65
CA ARG A 52 13.68 31.14 -2.19
C ARG A 52 12.36 31.87 -2.47
N THR A 53 11.78 31.70 -3.65
CA THR A 53 10.48 32.29 -3.98
C THR A 53 9.39 31.71 -3.09
N TYR A 54 9.42 30.40 -2.84
CA TYR A 54 8.48 29.75 -1.93
C TYR A 54 8.61 30.30 -0.49
N GLU A 55 9.83 30.49 0.01
CA GLU A 55 10.07 31.10 1.33
C GLU A 55 9.54 32.54 1.42
N ILE A 56 9.69 33.33 0.35
CA ILE A 56 9.16 34.70 0.29
C ILE A 56 7.64 34.70 0.45
N TRP A 57 6.92 33.77 -0.20
CA TRP A 57 5.47 33.68 -0.08
C TRP A 57 5.02 33.30 1.33
N ILE A 58 5.74 32.40 2.01
CA ILE A 58 5.48 32.08 3.42
C ILE A 58 5.68 33.33 4.29
N ARG A 59 6.75 34.11 4.06
CA ARG A 59 7.01 35.34 4.80
C ARG A 59 5.93 36.40 4.56
N GLU A 60 5.45 36.55 3.33
CA GLU A 60 4.34 37.46 3.00
C GLU A 60 3.06 37.05 3.74
N ALA A 61 2.70 35.77 3.70
CA ALA A 61 1.55 35.24 4.44
C ALA A 61 1.67 35.50 5.95
N LEU A 62 2.86 35.29 6.52
CA LEU A 62 3.11 35.54 7.95
C LEU A 62 2.91 37.02 8.29
N ILE A 63 3.46 37.93 7.49
CA ILE A 63 3.33 39.38 7.72
C ILE A 63 1.86 39.81 7.63
N ALA A 64 1.10 39.28 6.67
CA ALA A 64 -0.32 39.56 6.52
C ALA A 64 -1.12 39.06 7.73
N ALA A 65 -0.86 37.81 8.17
CA ALA A 65 -1.50 37.22 9.34
C ALA A 65 -1.20 38.01 10.63
N GLN A 66 0.06 38.42 10.85
CA GLN A 66 0.46 39.24 12.01
C GLN A 66 -0.20 40.62 12.05
N ARG A 67 -0.49 41.19 10.88
CA ARG A 67 -1.16 42.50 10.75
C ARG A 67 -2.69 42.40 10.81
N GLY A 68 -3.24 41.18 10.80
CA GLY A 68 -4.69 40.96 10.64
C GLY A 68 -5.21 41.38 9.26
N ASP A 69 -4.34 41.44 8.25
CA ASP A 69 -4.72 41.76 6.87
C ASP A 69 -5.24 40.50 6.17
N LEU A 70 -6.54 40.27 6.25
CA LEU A 70 -7.18 39.08 5.70
C LEU A 70 -7.09 39.01 4.17
N LEU A 71 -7.19 40.14 3.47
CA LEU A 71 -7.09 40.19 2.01
C LEU A 71 -5.65 39.89 1.55
N GLY A 72 -4.67 40.46 2.24
CA GLY A 72 -3.26 40.13 2.02
C GLY A 72 -2.99 38.65 2.27
N LEU A 73 -3.55 38.09 3.35
CA LEU A 73 -3.38 36.69 3.71
C LEU A 73 -4.01 35.75 2.68
N GLU A 74 -5.22 36.04 2.21
CA GLU A 74 -5.91 35.29 1.16
C GLU A 74 -5.08 35.24 -0.14
N SER A 75 -4.57 36.40 -0.58
CA SER A 75 -3.73 36.47 -1.79
C SER A 75 -2.42 35.66 -1.69
N ALA A 76 -1.86 35.53 -0.48
CA ALA A 76 -0.68 34.73 -0.24
C ALA A 76 -1.03 33.23 -0.09
N ALA A 77 -2.16 32.94 0.55
CA ALA A 77 -2.69 31.59 0.69
C ALA A 77 -3.00 30.98 -0.68
N ASP A 78 -3.65 31.69 -1.58
CA ASP A 78 -3.95 31.21 -2.95
C ASP A 78 -2.70 30.80 -3.73
N ARG A 79 -1.60 31.55 -3.57
CA ARG A 79 -0.32 31.22 -4.23
C ARG A 79 0.32 29.98 -3.62
N LEU A 80 0.26 29.84 -2.30
CA LEU A 80 0.81 28.68 -1.59
C LEU A 80 -0.03 27.42 -1.87
N THR A 81 -1.35 27.51 -1.88
CA THR A 81 -2.26 26.37 -2.13
C THR A 81 -2.25 25.94 -3.60
N ALA A 82 -1.95 26.84 -4.53
CA ALA A 82 -1.72 26.49 -5.93
C ALA A 82 -0.37 25.79 -6.19
N THR A 83 0.51 25.72 -5.18
CA THR A 83 1.86 25.15 -5.32
C THR A 83 1.94 23.78 -4.66
N ASP A 84 1.94 22.73 -5.49
CA ASP A 84 2.04 21.33 -5.04
C ASP A 84 3.49 20.81 -4.95
N ALA A 85 4.45 21.55 -5.53
CA ALA A 85 5.86 21.17 -5.53
C ALA A 85 6.79 22.37 -5.64
N VAL A 86 7.98 22.24 -5.04
CA VAL A 86 9.09 23.20 -5.13
C VAL A 86 10.26 22.53 -5.83
N GLN A 87 10.93 23.24 -6.74
CA GLN A 87 12.08 22.71 -7.47
C GLN A 87 13.39 23.15 -6.82
N LEU A 88 14.25 22.20 -6.49
CA LEU A 88 15.59 22.46 -5.96
C LEU A 88 16.58 22.84 -7.07
N ALA A 89 17.73 23.38 -6.65
CA ALA A 89 18.79 23.82 -7.57
C ALA A 89 19.38 22.67 -8.43
N ASP A 90 19.21 21.42 -8.01
CA ASP A 90 19.61 20.22 -8.75
C ASP A 90 18.54 19.71 -9.73
N GLY A 91 17.41 20.42 -9.83
CA GLY A 91 16.27 20.06 -10.70
C GLY A 91 15.26 19.11 -10.05
N THR A 92 15.56 18.57 -8.87
CA THR A 92 14.65 17.68 -8.12
C THR A 92 13.42 18.45 -7.68
N THR A 93 12.23 17.88 -7.86
CA THR A 93 10.99 18.45 -7.32
C THR A 93 10.64 17.77 -6.01
N VAL A 94 10.32 18.58 -4.99
CA VAL A 94 9.86 18.10 -3.68
C VAL A 94 8.39 18.50 -3.52
N PRO A 95 7.50 17.54 -3.24
CA PRO A 95 6.09 17.85 -3.02
C PRO A 95 5.91 18.67 -1.74
N VAL A 96 4.95 19.58 -1.75
CA VAL A 96 4.61 20.44 -0.61
C VAL A 96 3.11 20.40 -0.39
N ASP A 97 2.70 20.29 0.88
CA ASP A 97 1.29 20.24 1.27
C ASP A 97 0.89 21.54 2.00
N ASN A 98 0.09 22.34 1.32
CA ASN A 98 -0.49 23.59 1.83
C ASN A 98 -2.01 23.49 2.05
N ALA A 99 -2.59 22.28 2.02
CA ALA A 99 -4.05 22.09 2.17
C ALA A 99 -4.57 22.59 3.53
N TRP A 100 -3.73 22.52 4.57
CA TRP A 100 -4.06 23.05 5.88
C TRP A 100 -4.35 24.56 5.88
N LEU A 101 -3.66 25.33 5.03
CA LEU A 101 -3.83 26.78 4.94
C LEU A 101 -5.15 27.11 4.22
N ALA A 102 -5.48 26.37 3.16
CA ALA A 102 -6.78 26.45 2.51
C ALA A 102 -7.91 26.17 3.52
N GLN A 103 -7.78 25.10 4.32
CA GLN A 103 -8.77 24.74 5.33
C GLN A 103 -8.92 25.82 6.42
N ALA A 104 -7.82 26.43 6.86
CA ALA A 104 -7.86 27.51 7.84
C ALA A 104 -8.56 28.76 7.31
N MET A 105 -8.38 29.08 6.02
CA MET A 105 -8.96 30.25 5.35
C MET A 105 -10.44 30.06 4.96
N ASP A 106 -10.92 28.84 4.77
CA ASP A 106 -12.32 28.54 4.38
C ASP A 106 -13.34 28.80 5.52
N THR A 107 -12.85 29.08 6.74
CA THR A 107 -13.72 29.41 7.87
C THR A 107 -14.20 30.86 7.81
N SER A 108 -15.46 31.13 8.23
CA SER A 108 -16.05 32.48 8.19
C SER A 108 -15.29 33.53 9.03
N THR A 109 -14.47 33.08 9.98
CA THR A 109 -13.55 33.90 10.77
C THR A 109 -12.23 33.15 10.91
N PRO A 110 -11.26 33.35 10.00
CA PRO A 110 -9.96 32.69 10.05
C PRO A 110 -9.24 33.03 11.35
N ASP A 111 -8.74 32.02 12.07
CA ASP A 111 -7.91 32.22 13.26
C ASP A 111 -6.50 32.65 12.85
N THR A 112 -6.30 33.96 12.77
CA THR A 112 -5.01 34.55 12.39
C THR A 112 -3.91 34.26 13.41
N VAL A 113 -4.25 33.95 14.66
CA VAL A 113 -3.27 33.61 15.71
C VAL A 113 -2.70 32.22 15.45
N GLU A 114 -3.56 31.24 15.17
CA GLU A 114 -3.13 29.87 14.83
C GLU A 114 -2.34 29.84 13.51
N ILE A 115 -2.83 30.54 12.48
CA ILE A 115 -2.14 30.65 11.20
C ILE A 115 -0.75 31.27 11.37
N THR A 116 -0.65 32.35 12.15
CA THR A 116 0.63 33.01 12.46
C THR A 116 1.59 32.04 13.15
N ALA A 117 1.13 31.33 14.20
CA ALA A 117 1.96 30.39 14.94
C ALA A 117 2.51 29.27 14.05
N ARG A 118 1.68 28.74 13.15
CA ARG A 118 2.09 27.67 12.24
C ARG A 118 3.05 28.14 11.15
N LEU A 119 2.78 29.29 10.51
CA LEU A 119 3.68 29.87 9.50
C LEU A 119 5.04 30.21 10.12
N GLN A 120 5.04 30.73 11.35
CA GLN A 120 6.27 31.02 12.08
C GLN A 120 7.06 29.75 12.40
N ALA A 121 6.40 28.67 12.85
CA ALA A 121 7.07 27.39 13.10
C ALA A 121 7.71 26.80 11.83
N ILE A 122 7.07 26.96 10.67
CA ILE A 122 7.63 26.54 9.37
C ILE A 122 8.90 27.35 9.05
N LEU A 123 8.85 28.68 9.17
CA LEU A 123 10.03 29.51 8.90
C LEU A 123 11.17 29.27 9.89
N ASP A 124 10.86 29.06 11.17
CA ASP A 124 11.86 28.74 12.18
C ASP A 124 12.54 27.40 11.87
N MET A 125 11.79 26.40 11.40
CA MET A 125 12.34 25.11 10.97
C MET A 125 13.20 25.25 9.70
N LEU A 126 12.78 26.07 8.74
CA LEU A 126 13.57 26.34 7.52
C LEU A 126 14.85 27.13 7.81
N ALA A 127 14.83 28.02 8.81
CA ALA A 127 15.98 28.81 9.23
C ALA A 127 17.01 28.00 10.05
N ARG A 128 16.62 26.84 10.59
CA ARG A 128 17.58 25.97 11.29
C ARG A 128 18.63 25.50 10.30
N PRO A 129 19.93 25.64 10.62
CA PRO A 129 20.97 25.00 9.85
C PRO A 129 20.63 23.52 9.78
N ARG A 130 20.36 23.00 8.57
CA ARG A 130 20.23 21.57 8.37
C ARG A 130 21.58 21.02 8.79
N ALA A 131 21.62 20.28 9.90
CA ALA A 131 22.84 19.64 10.33
C ALA A 131 23.29 18.81 9.13
N ALA A 132 24.35 19.26 8.45
CA ALA A 132 24.97 18.45 7.42
C ALA A 132 25.32 17.15 8.13
N ALA A 133 24.81 16.03 7.61
CA ALA A 133 25.23 14.73 8.12
C ALA A 133 26.76 14.76 8.11
N PRO A 134 27.43 14.47 9.25
CA PRO A 134 28.89 14.51 9.28
C PRO A 134 29.41 13.56 8.19
N ALA A 135 30.59 13.83 7.64
CA ALA A 135 31.09 13.08 6.47
C ALA A 135 31.19 11.56 6.72
N ASP A 136 31.26 11.17 8.00
CA ASP A 136 31.28 9.80 8.51
C ASP A 136 29.90 9.29 8.98
N ALA A 137 28.79 10.00 8.71
CA ALA A 137 27.45 9.60 9.17
C ALA A 137 27.06 8.18 8.73
N GLN A 138 27.43 7.78 7.51
CA GLN A 138 27.21 6.42 7.03
C GLN A 138 28.05 5.39 7.79
N GLN A 139 29.28 5.76 8.17
CA GLN A 139 30.17 4.91 8.96
C GLN A 139 29.68 4.82 10.41
N GLN A 140 29.25 5.93 11.01
CA GLN A 140 28.65 5.95 12.35
C GLN A 140 27.34 5.15 12.38
N LEU A 141 26.50 5.25 11.35
CA LEU A 141 25.29 4.44 11.25
C LEU A 141 25.64 2.95 11.12
N ALA A 142 26.61 2.59 10.28
CA ALA A 142 27.06 1.21 10.14
C ALA A 142 27.63 0.67 11.46
N ASP A 143 28.40 1.47 12.20
CA ASP A 143 28.93 1.14 13.51
C ASP A 143 27.85 1.05 14.60
N LEU A 144 26.79 1.86 14.52
CA LEU A 144 25.65 1.75 15.44
C LEU A 144 24.80 0.51 15.17
N LEU A 145 24.57 0.18 13.89
CA LEU A 145 23.82 -1.02 13.49
C LEU A 145 24.60 -2.32 13.76
N SER A 146 25.93 -2.24 13.88
CA SER A 146 26.79 -3.38 14.24
C SER A 146 26.96 -3.57 15.75
N ARG A 147 26.37 -2.71 16.59
CA ARG A 147 26.33 -2.89 18.05
C ARG A 147 25.06 -3.65 18.48
N PRO A 148 25.11 -4.52 19.51
CA PRO A 148 23.91 -5.05 20.15
C PRO A 148 23.04 -3.90 20.69
N PRO A 149 21.69 -3.96 20.58
CA PRO A 149 20.85 -5.09 20.17
C PRO A 149 20.63 -5.23 18.66
N PHE A 150 21.14 -4.32 17.82
CA PHE A 150 20.90 -4.34 16.37
C PHE A 150 21.67 -5.46 15.67
N ALA A 151 22.90 -5.74 16.11
CA ALA A 151 23.73 -6.82 15.60
C ALA A 151 23.24 -8.22 16.00
N GLU A 152 22.61 -8.33 17.17
CA GLU A 152 22.02 -9.56 17.72
C GLU A 152 20.52 -9.60 17.46
N SER A 153 20.08 -9.11 16.30
CA SER A 153 18.80 -9.58 15.81
C SER A 153 18.98 -11.08 15.55
N GLU A 154 18.55 -11.94 16.48
CA GLU A 154 18.17 -13.32 16.18
C GLU A 154 17.20 -13.20 15.01
N ARG A 155 17.71 -13.20 13.78
CA ARG A 155 16.88 -13.34 12.60
C ARG A 155 16.23 -14.69 12.81
N PRO A 156 14.91 -14.79 13.05
CA PRO A 156 14.28 -16.07 12.82
C PRO A 156 14.70 -16.46 11.42
N ASP A 157 15.21 -17.68 11.24
CA ASP A 157 15.41 -18.29 9.92
C ASP A 157 14.03 -18.40 9.28
N ILE A 158 13.50 -17.26 8.81
CA ILE A 158 12.45 -17.24 7.82
C ILE A 158 13.18 -17.68 6.57
N ASP A 159 13.09 -18.98 6.29
CA ASP A 159 13.61 -19.59 5.10
C ASP A 159 12.89 -18.95 3.90
N LEU A 160 13.40 -17.83 3.42
CA LEU A 160 12.92 -17.13 2.22
C LEU A 160 13.49 -17.77 0.95
N SER A 161 14.14 -18.93 1.04
CA SER A 161 14.66 -19.64 -0.13
C SER A 161 13.56 -20.04 -1.11
N TRP A 162 12.32 -20.25 -0.64
CA TRP A 162 11.17 -20.48 -1.52
C TRP A 162 10.84 -19.23 -2.36
N LEU A 163 11.03 -18.03 -1.80
CA LEU A 163 10.81 -16.78 -2.52
C LEU A 163 11.91 -16.58 -3.55
N ASP A 164 13.14 -16.94 -3.22
CA ASP A 164 14.27 -16.91 -4.14
C ASP A 164 14.11 -17.94 -5.27
N GLN A 165 13.63 -19.15 -4.97
CA GLN A 165 13.27 -20.17 -5.97
C GLN A 165 12.11 -19.73 -6.87
N LEU A 166 11.21 -18.90 -6.36
CA LEU A 166 10.05 -18.39 -7.09
C LEU A 166 10.37 -17.13 -7.91
N LEU A 167 11.23 -16.24 -7.41
CA LEU A 167 11.61 -14.98 -8.05
C LEU A 167 12.82 -15.11 -8.96
N SER A 168 13.73 -16.06 -8.75
CA SER A 168 14.89 -16.29 -9.62
C SER A 168 14.53 -16.46 -11.11
N PRO A 169 13.56 -17.31 -11.52
CA PRO A 169 13.19 -17.40 -12.93
C PRO A 169 12.55 -16.12 -13.46
N LEU A 170 11.89 -15.34 -12.60
CA LEU A 170 11.28 -14.06 -12.96
C LEU A 170 12.35 -12.98 -13.18
N LEU A 171 13.35 -12.91 -12.30
CA LEU A 171 14.45 -11.95 -12.36
C LEU A 171 15.39 -12.26 -13.52
N GLU A 172 15.71 -13.53 -13.76
CA GLU A 172 16.49 -13.95 -14.94
C GLU A 172 15.76 -13.60 -16.25
N TRP A 173 14.44 -13.80 -16.30
CA TRP A 173 13.63 -13.39 -17.44
C TRP A 173 13.58 -11.87 -17.60
N LEU A 174 13.43 -11.13 -16.49
CA LEU A 174 13.43 -9.66 -16.47
C LEU A 174 14.77 -9.13 -16.97
N GLU A 175 15.88 -9.69 -16.47
CA GLU A 175 17.23 -9.32 -16.88
C GLU A 175 17.45 -9.65 -18.36
N ALA A 176 16.96 -10.78 -18.86
CA ALA A 176 16.99 -11.12 -20.30
C ALA A 176 16.17 -10.15 -21.17
N MET A 177 15.12 -9.52 -20.61
CA MET A 177 14.32 -8.50 -21.28
C MET A 177 14.96 -7.10 -21.24
N PHE A 178 15.76 -6.81 -20.21
CA PHE A 178 16.51 -5.56 -20.04
C PHE A 178 17.97 -5.65 -20.53
N GLN A 179 18.43 -6.82 -20.97
CA GLN A 179 19.64 -6.95 -21.78
C GLN A 179 19.50 -5.92 -22.91
N PRO A 180 20.41 -4.92 -22.96
CA PRO A 180 20.26 -3.83 -23.89
C PRO A 180 20.16 -4.43 -25.29
N ALA A 181 19.04 -4.16 -25.98
CA ALA A 181 18.83 -4.54 -27.37
C ALA A 181 19.74 -3.71 -28.30
N THR A 182 20.98 -3.48 -27.88
CA THR A 182 22.00 -2.72 -28.60
C THR A 182 22.63 -3.52 -29.73
N GLU A 183 22.42 -4.85 -29.79
CA GLU A 183 22.90 -5.69 -30.89
C GLU A 183 21.83 -6.54 -31.62
N VAL A 184 20.53 -6.30 -31.40
CA VAL A 184 19.50 -6.76 -32.34
C VAL A 184 19.25 -5.64 -33.35
N GLY A 185 20.29 -5.37 -34.14
CA GLY A 185 20.31 -4.32 -35.14
C GLY A 185 19.31 -4.58 -36.26
N GLN A 186 18.49 -3.57 -36.59
CA GLN A 186 17.90 -3.22 -37.90
C GLN A 186 17.29 -4.32 -38.81
N ALA A 187 17.23 -5.58 -38.36
CA ALA A 187 16.87 -6.78 -39.10
C ALA A 187 15.98 -7.73 -38.27
N ALA A 188 15.53 -7.31 -37.09
CA ALA A 188 14.41 -7.98 -36.43
C ALA A 188 13.15 -7.72 -37.25
N SER A 189 12.61 -8.78 -37.86
CA SER A 189 11.35 -8.68 -38.60
C SER A 189 10.26 -8.04 -37.73
N PRO A 190 9.33 -7.24 -38.31
CA PRO A 190 8.23 -6.64 -37.54
C PRO A 190 7.39 -7.68 -36.79
N LEU A 191 7.42 -8.94 -37.24
CA LEU A 191 6.78 -10.07 -36.56
C LEU A 191 7.45 -10.40 -35.21
N PHE A 192 8.78 -10.33 -35.11
CA PHE A 192 9.50 -10.60 -33.86
C PHE A 192 9.14 -9.58 -32.77
N ASN A 193 9.12 -8.29 -33.12
CA ASN A 193 8.74 -7.23 -32.17
C ASN A 193 7.27 -7.34 -31.74
N VAL A 194 6.36 -7.72 -32.64
CA VAL A 194 4.95 -7.96 -32.30
C VAL A 194 4.79 -9.14 -31.35
N ILE A 195 5.55 -10.23 -31.56
CA ILE A 195 5.52 -11.40 -30.68
C ILE A 195 6.05 -11.05 -29.29
N VAL A 196 7.21 -10.41 -29.20
CA VAL A 196 7.80 -10.01 -27.90
C VAL A 196 6.87 -9.06 -27.16
N THR A 197 6.33 -8.03 -27.83
CA THR A 197 5.40 -7.08 -27.22
C THR A 197 4.10 -7.77 -26.77
N GLY A 198 3.59 -8.72 -27.57
CA GLY A 198 2.40 -9.49 -27.24
C GLY A 198 2.60 -10.40 -26.02
N VAL A 199 3.76 -11.06 -25.93
CA VAL A 199 4.12 -11.91 -24.78
C VAL A 199 4.30 -11.08 -23.51
N SER A 200 4.96 -9.92 -23.59
CA SER A 200 5.13 -9.01 -22.45
C SER A 200 3.79 -8.46 -21.94
N LEU A 201 2.89 -8.07 -22.85
CA LEU A 201 1.54 -7.61 -22.48
C LEU A 201 0.71 -8.73 -21.85
N LEU A 202 0.80 -9.94 -22.41
CA LEU A 202 0.13 -11.12 -21.85
C LEU A 202 0.63 -11.41 -20.43
N LEU A 203 1.94 -11.34 -20.20
CA LEU A 203 2.55 -11.59 -18.91
C LEU A 203 2.16 -10.52 -17.88
N LEU A 204 2.15 -9.24 -18.27
CA LEU A 204 1.63 -8.14 -17.44
C LEU A 204 0.18 -8.38 -17.03
N VAL A 205 -0.68 -8.81 -17.97
CA VAL A 205 -2.09 -9.12 -17.69
C VAL A 205 -2.21 -10.32 -16.76
N VAL A 206 -1.40 -11.36 -16.91
CA VAL A 206 -1.39 -12.52 -16.00
C VAL A 206 -0.98 -12.10 -14.59
N VAL A 207 0.08 -11.32 -14.44
CA VAL A 207 0.54 -10.79 -13.15
C VAL A 207 -0.54 -9.91 -12.51
N LEU A 208 -1.16 -9.01 -13.28
CA LEU A 208 -2.26 -8.17 -12.80
C LEU A 208 -3.47 -9.01 -12.37
N VAL A 209 -3.82 -10.06 -13.13
CA VAL A 209 -4.92 -10.97 -12.78
C VAL A 209 -4.60 -11.75 -11.51
N VAL A 210 -3.36 -12.21 -11.32
CA VAL A 210 -2.92 -12.90 -10.10
C VAL A 210 -2.93 -11.95 -8.90
N LEU A 211 -2.43 -10.71 -9.05
CA LEU A 211 -2.52 -9.66 -8.02
C LEU A 211 -3.97 -9.35 -7.67
N VAL A 212 -4.83 -9.09 -8.67
CA VAL A 212 -6.24 -8.81 -8.44
C VAL A 212 -6.96 -10.02 -7.85
N ARG A 213 -6.63 -11.26 -8.24
CA ARG A 213 -7.15 -12.47 -7.59
C ARG A 213 -6.67 -12.63 -6.17
N SER A 214 -5.42 -12.29 -5.88
CA SER A 214 -4.81 -12.32 -4.54
C SER A 214 -5.50 -11.31 -3.62
N LEU A 215 -5.62 -10.06 -4.08
CA LEU A 215 -6.33 -8.98 -3.37
C LEU A 215 -7.84 -9.26 -3.25
N ARG A 216 -8.43 -9.94 -4.22
CA ARG A 216 -9.82 -10.42 -4.13
C ARG A 216 -9.96 -11.66 -3.26
N ARG A 217 -8.94 -12.49 -3.06
CA ARG A 217 -8.98 -13.60 -2.10
C ARG A 217 -8.86 -13.08 -0.67
N SER A 218 -8.09 -12.02 -0.43
CA SER A 218 -8.04 -11.37 0.89
C SER A 218 -9.31 -10.57 1.24
N THR A 219 -10.15 -10.22 0.26
CA THR A 219 -11.43 -9.52 0.49
C THR A 219 -12.68 -10.34 0.18
N VAL A 220 -12.55 -11.46 -0.53
CA VAL A 220 -13.62 -12.38 -0.98
C VAL A 220 -13.14 -13.83 -0.86
N SER A 221 -12.71 -14.22 0.34
CA SER A 221 -12.70 -15.62 0.79
C SER A 221 -13.90 -15.87 1.72
N VAL A 222 -15.07 -15.37 1.30
CA VAL A 222 -16.38 -15.81 1.76
C VAL A 222 -17.06 -16.50 0.60
N ALA A 223 -16.61 -17.72 0.30
CA ALA A 223 -17.42 -18.77 -0.33
C ALA A 223 -16.62 -20.07 -0.41
N ARG A 224 -16.76 -20.87 0.65
CA ARG A 224 -16.65 -22.34 0.68
C ARG A 224 -15.37 -22.93 0.08
N THR A 225 -14.38 -23.12 0.94
CA THR A 225 -13.47 -24.26 0.85
C THR A 225 -13.66 -25.06 2.13
N ALA A 226 -13.98 -26.34 2.00
CA ALA A 226 -14.05 -27.27 3.12
C ALA A 226 -12.67 -27.34 3.82
N PRO A 227 -12.60 -27.65 5.12
CA PRO A 227 -11.33 -27.79 5.83
C PRO A 227 -10.44 -28.83 5.14
N ASP A 228 -9.16 -28.50 5.01
CA ASP A 228 -8.13 -29.42 4.53
C ASP A 228 -8.05 -30.63 5.48
N PRO A 229 -8.26 -31.86 4.99
CA PRO A 229 -8.29 -33.04 5.84
C PRO A 229 -6.93 -33.38 6.49
N ASP A 230 -5.79 -32.88 6.04
CA ASP A 230 -4.47 -33.28 6.58
C ASP A 230 -3.87 -32.32 7.61
N ASP A 231 -4.60 -31.30 8.06
CA ASP A 231 -4.11 -30.35 9.08
C ASP A 231 -4.34 -30.89 10.52
N PRO A 232 -3.28 -31.13 11.32
CA PRO A 232 -3.40 -31.61 12.70
C PRO A 232 -4.07 -30.59 13.64
N ASP A 233 -3.97 -29.29 13.34
CA ASP A 233 -4.60 -28.24 14.13
C ASP A 233 -6.04 -27.96 13.70
N ALA A 234 -6.41 -28.28 12.45
CA ALA A 234 -7.76 -28.06 11.93
C ALA A 234 -8.84 -28.98 12.55
N ARG A 235 -8.42 -30.03 13.25
CA ARG A 235 -9.31 -30.98 13.93
C ARG A 235 -9.35 -30.84 15.45
N LEU A 236 -8.52 -29.96 16.02
CA LEU A 236 -8.48 -29.77 17.47
C LEU A 236 -9.77 -29.12 17.94
N THR A 237 -10.41 -29.77 18.91
CA THR A 237 -11.50 -29.15 19.67
C THR A 237 -10.93 -28.14 20.67
N PRO A 238 -11.72 -27.14 21.10
CA PRO A 238 -11.25 -26.21 22.12
C PRO A 238 -10.81 -26.91 23.42
N SER A 239 -11.48 -27.99 23.81
CA SER A 239 -11.13 -28.80 24.99
C SER A 239 -9.79 -29.52 24.84
N GLU A 240 -9.49 -30.04 23.65
CA GLU A 240 -8.20 -30.68 23.38
C GLU A 240 -7.07 -29.65 23.40
N ALA A 241 -7.27 -28.47 22.80
CA ALA A 241 -6.30 -27.38 22.85
C ALA A 241 -5.99 -26.93 24.29
N VAL A 242 -7.01 -26.84 25.17
CA VAL A 242 -6.79 -26.58 26.61
C VAL A 242 -5.99 -27.70 27.27
N SER A 243 -6.31 -28.97 26.98
CA SER A 243 -5.59 -30.12 27.53
C SER A 243 -4.12 -30.12 27.10
N HIS A 244 -3.84 -29.81 25.84
CA HIS A 244 -2.47 -29.65 25.32
C HIS A 244 -1.74 -28.52 26.03
N ALA A 245 -2.36 -27.34 26.15
CA ALA A 245 -1.79 -26.21 26.89
C ALA A 245 -1.43 -26.58 28.32
N GLN A 246 -2.32 -27.26 29.04
CA GLN A 246 -2.05 -27.72 30.40
C GLN A 246 -0.89 -28.70 30.45
N SER A 247 -0.85 -29.70 29.56
CA SER A 247 0.24 -30.70 29.55
C SER A 247 1.62 -30.05 29.32
N LEU A 248 1.70 -29.07 28.43
CA LEU A 248 2.92 -28.31 28.13
C LEU A 248 3.35 -27.45 29.31
N ALA A 249 2.40 -26.81 30.00
CA ALA A 249 2.68 -26.05 31.20
C ALA A 249 3.23 -26.93 32.34
N HIS A 250 2.72 -28.17 32.49
CA HIS A 250 3.27 -29.12 33.46
C HIS A 250 4.68 -29.58 33.10
N ALA A 251 5.02 -29.61 31.80
CA ALA A 251 6.37 -29.88 31.30
C ALA A 251 7.31 -28.67 31.40
N GLY A 252 6.83 -27.50 31.85
CA GLY A 252 7.60 -26.26 31.96
C GLY A 252 7.71 -25.47 30.65
N ASP A 253 7.06 -25.92 29.57
CA ASP A 253 6.99 -25.19 28.30
C ASP A 253 5.82 -24.20 28.31
N PHE A 254 5.98 -23.12 29.07
CA PHE A 254 4.95 -22.09 29.23
C PHE A 254 4.67 -21.33 27.94
N ARG A 255 5.69 -21.18 27.07
CA ARG A 255 5.55 -20.47 25.80
C ARG A 255 4.63 -21.23 24.85
N THR A 256 4.85 -22.52 24.66
CA THR A 256 3.96 -23.34 23.83
C THR A 256 2.60 -23.54 24.51
N ALA A 257 2.56 -23.61 25.83
CA ALA A 257 1.30 -23.65 26.59
C ALA A 257 0.42 -22.41 26.33
N VAL A 258 1.01 -21.20 26.34
CA VAL A 258 0.30 -19.95 26.00
C VAL A 258 -0.27 -19.99 24.59
N ARG A 259 0.49 -20.52 23.61
CA ARG A 259 0.01 -20.67 22.24
C ARG A 259 -1.21 -21.58 22.14
N TYR A 260 -1.19 -22.75 22.78
CA TYR A 260 -2.34 -23.66 22.75
C TYR A 260 -3.54 -23.12 23.53
N MET A 261 -3.31 -22.34 24.59
CA MET A 261 -4.38 -21.68 25.33
C MET A 261 -5.03 -20.55 24.50
N TYR A 262 -4.22 -19.79 23.74
CA TYR A 262 -4.73 -18.82 22.78
C TYR A 262 -5.51 -19.48 21.63
N LEU A 263 -5.00 -20.59 21.08
CA LEU A 263 -5.72 -21.37 20.09
C LEU A 263 -7.08 -21.86 20.62
N ALA A 264 -7.12 -22.36 21.86
CA ALA A 264 -8.37 -22.76 22.50
C ALA A 264 -9.37 -21.59 22.59
N LEU A 265 -8.91 -20.38 22.88
CA LEU A 265 -9.75 -19.19 22.86
C LEU A 265 -10.34 -18.94 21.47
N LEU A 266 -9.52 -18.92 20.43
CA LEU A 266 -9.98 -18.68 19.06
C LEU A 266 -11.01 -19.73 18.61
N LEU A 267 -10.75 -21.00 18.92
CA LEU A 267 -11.69 -22.10 18.62
C LEU A 267 -13.00 -21.98 19.42
N ARG A 268 -12.96 -21.52 20.67
CA ARG A 268 -14.18 -21.24 21.46
C ARG A 268 -15.01 -20.14 20.83
N LEU A 269 -14.37 -19.07 20.37
CA LEU A 269 -15.06 -17.93 19.75
C LEU A 269 -15.60 -18.27 18.36
N ASP A 270 -14.92 -19.14 17.60
CA ASP A 270 -15.43 -19.71 16.34
C ASP A 270 -16.64 -20.62 16.58
N ALA A 271 -16.58 -21.49 17.58
CA ALA A 271 -17.72 -22.32 17.97
C ALA A 271 -18.93 -21.49 18.44
N ALA A 272 -18.70 -20.33 19.06
CA ALA A 272 -19.73 -19.38 19.46
C ALA A 272 -20.18 -18.45 18.32
N ASN A 273 -19.61 -18.58 17.12
CA ASN A 273 -19.90 -17.76 15.94
C ASN A 273 -19.67 -16.24 16.19
N LEU A 274 -18.73 -15.90 17.06
CA LEU A 274 -18.33 -14.53 17.42
C LEU A 274 -17.21 -14.00 16.52
N LEU A 275 -16.34 -14.90 16.04
CA LEU A 275 -15.35 -14.66 14.98
C LEU A 275 -15.19 -15.95 14.16
N ARG A 276 -14.50 -15.90 13.03
CA ARG A 276 -14.11 -17.08 12.26
C ARG A 276 -12.63 -17.38 12.51
N TYR A 277 -12.33 -18.58 13.01
CA TYR A 277 -10.94 -19.03 13.13
C TYR A 277 -10.38 -19.41 11.76
N ASP A 278 -9.23 -18.82 11.40
CA ASP A 278 -8.45 -19.15 10.21
C ASP A 278 -6.96 -18.91 10.51
N ARG A 279 -6.14 -19.96 10.37
CA ARG A 279 -4.70 -19.93 10.64
C ARG A 279 -3.95 -18.85 9.84
N ALA A 280 -4.44 -18.45 8.68
CA ALA A 280 -3.81 -17.42 7.86
C ALA A 280 -3.98 -16.01 8.44
N LEU A 281 -4.88 -15.81 9.39
CA LEU A 281 -5.16 -14.50 9.97
C LEU A 281 -4.17 -14.11 11.06
N THR A 282 -3.83 -12.83 11.04
CA THR A 282 -3.04 -12.16 12.06
C THR A 282 -3.89 -11.79 13.28
N ASN A 283 -3.23 -11.55 14.42
CA ASN A 283 -3.90 -11.09 15.64
C ASN A 283 -4.66 -9.77 15.48
N TYR A 284 -4.16 -8.88 14.62
CA TYR A 284 -4.88 -7.65 14.26
C TYR A 284 -6.17 -7.96 13.50
N GLU A 285 -6.14 -8.88 12.54
CA GLU A 285 -7.32 -9.28 11.78
C GLU A 285 -8.38 -10.00 12.64
N TYR A 286 -7.97 -10.68 13.71
CA TYR A 286 -8.92 -11.21 14.70
C TYR A 286 -9.62 -10.09 15.49
N LEU A 287 -8.90 -9.06 15.93
CA LEU A 287 -9.49 -7.88 16.59
C LEU A 287 -10.40 -7.09 15.63
N GLU A 288 -10.07 -7.12 14.35
CA GLU A 288 -10.83 -6.48 13.29
C GLU A 288 -12.21 -7.12 13.10
N GLN A 289 -12.28 -8.46 13.10
CA GLN A 289 -13.57 -9.18 13.06
C GLN A 289 -14.48 -8.82 14.22
N LEU A 290 -13.89 -8.47 15.38
CA LEU A 290 -14.62 -8.08 16.59
C LEU A 290 -15.03 -6.60 16.62
N ARG A 291 -14.85 -5.82 15.53
CA ARG A 291 -15.31 -4.42 15.46
C ARG A 291 -16.79 -4.24 15.79
N GLY A 292 -17.62 -5.23 15.45
CA GLY A 292 -19.06 -5.24 15.74
C GLY A 292 -19.41 -5.47 17.22
N ASN A 293 -18.45 -5.88 18.05
CA ASN A 293 -18.62 -6.11 19.49
C ASN A 293 -17.45 -5.47 20.27
N PRO A 294 -17.50 -4.15 20.52
CA PRO A 294 -16.39 -3.41 21.12
C PRO A 294 -16.06 -3.87 22.55
N GLN A 295 -17.05 -4.37 23.29
CA GLN A 295 -16.83 -4.89 24.64
C GLN A 295 -15.99 -6.17 24.61
N LEU A 296 -16.39 -7.15 23.79
CA LEU A 296 -15.63 -8.40 23.61
C LEU A 296 -14.22 -8.13 23.05
N ARG A 297 -14.09 -7.17 22.13
CA ARG A 297 -12.79 -6.72 21.64
C ARG A 297 -11.91 -6.18 22.76
N ALA A 298 -12.45 -5.36 23.65
CA ALA A 298 -11.71 -4.80 24.79
C ALA A 298 -11.25 -5.89 25.77
N GLU A 299 -12.08 -6.92 25.99
CA GLU A 299 -11.75 -8.06 26.87
C GLU A 299 -10.69 -9.01 26.27
N ILE A 300 -10.69 -9.22 24.94
CA ILE A 300 -9.73 -10.10 24.24
C ILE A 300 -8.38 -9.41 23.96
N THR A 301 -8.38 -8.09 23.75
CA THR A 301 -7.15 -7.32 23.48
C THR A 301 -5.99 -7.62 24.45
N PRO A 302 -6.17 -7.59 25.79
CA PRO A 302 -5.07 -7.89 26.72
C PRO A 302 -4.56 -9.33 26.65
N ILE A 303 -5.43 -10.29 26.26
CA ILE A 303 -5.04 -11.70 26.07
C ILE A 303 -4.16 -11.82 24.83
N ILE A 304 -4.54 -11.17 23.72
CA ILE A 304 -3.74 -11.13 22.49
C ILE A 304 -2.39 -10.46 22.75
N GLN A 305 -2.37 -9.34 23.47
CA GLN A 305 -1.11 -8.65 23.80
C GLN A 305 -0.18 -9.53 24.64
N THR A 306 -0.71 -10.30 25.59
CA THR A 306 0.11 -11.23 26.39
C THR A 306 0.62 -12.38 25.54
N PHE A 307 -0.21 -12.92 24.64
CA PHE A 307 0.23 -13.89 23.65
C PHE A 307 1.35 -13.33 22.76
N ASP A 308 1.21 -12.11 22.24
CA ASP A 308 2.21 -11.48 21.38
C ASP A 308 3.57 -11.34 22.08
N ARG A 309 3.57 -10.84 23.32
CA ARG A 309 4.83 -10.67 24.07
C ARG A 309 5.50 -12.00 24.41
N VAL A 310 4.74 -13.03 24.80
CA VAL A 310 5.30 -14.33 25.19
C VAL A 310 5.71 -15.16 23.96
N TRP A 311 4.87 -15.19 22.92
CA TRP A 311 5.11 -16.02 21.74
C TRP A 311 6.06 -15.37 20.74
N TYR A 312 5.87 -14.09 20.40
CA TYR A 312 6.72 -13.38 19.44
C TYR A 312 7.82 -12.56 20.11
N GLY A 313 7.53 -11.97 21.27
CA GLY A 313 8.48 -11.14 22.02
C GLY A 313 9.47 -11.89 22.91
N ASN A 314 9.40 -13.24 22.97
CA ASN A 314 10.24 -14.09 23.83
C ASN A 314 10.22 -13.68 25.32
N GLU A 315 9.15 -13.04 25.80
CA GLU A 315 9.03 -12.66 27.21
C GLU A 315 8.98 -13.92 28.09
N PRO A 316 9.86 -14.06 29.10
CA PRO A 316 9.86 -15.22 29.97
C PRO A 316 8.57 -15.25 30.80
N LEU A 317 7.91 -16.41 30.83
CA LEU A 317 6.69 -16.63 31.59
C LEU A 317 6.90 -17.81 32.55
N ASP A 318 6.49 -17.63 33.80
CA ASP A 318 6.53 -18.68 34.83
C ASP A 318 5.15 -19.35 35.02
N ALA A 319 5.09 -20.33 35.92
CA ALA A 319 3.86 -21.06 36.21
C ALA A 319 2.73 -20.14 36.72
N ALA A 320 3.05 -19.12 37.51
CA ALA A 320 2.06 -18.18 38.03
C ALA A 320 1.50 -17.29 36.91
N GLY A 321 2.37 -16.81 36.01
CA GLY A 321 1.99 -16.05 34.83
C GLY A 321 1.12 -16.86 33.87
N PHE A 322 1.46 -18.12 33.62
CA PHE A 322 0.60 -19.01 32.81
C PHE A 322 -0.77 -19.24 33.46
N GLN A 323 -0.82 -19.47 34.78
CA GLN A 323 -2.09 -19.64 35.50
C GLN A 323 -2.98 -18.39 35.41
N ALA A 324 -2.39 -17.20 35.57
CA ALA A 324 -3.13 -15.93 35.40
C ALA A 324 -3.66 -15.78 33.97
N TYR A 325 -2.84 -16.10 32.97
CA TYR A 325 -3.25 -16.08 31.56
C TYR A 325 -4.40 -17.06 31.27
N ALA A 326 -4.30 -18.30 31.76
CA ALA A 326 -5.34 -19.31 31.61
C ALA A 326 -6.67 -18.89 32.28
N GLN A 327 -6.59 -18.28 33.47
CA GLN A 327 -7.77 -17.73 34.16
C GLN A 327 -8.42 -16.60 33.36
N GLN A 328 -7.62 -15.71 32.77
CA GLN A 328 -8.13 -14.63 31.93
C GLN A 328 -8.88 -15.17 30.70
N VAL A 329 -8.32 -16.20 30.04
CA VAL A 329 -8.97 -16.88 28.90
C VAL A 329 -10.24 -17.63 29.35
N ALA A 330 -10.24 -18.23 30.54
CA ALA A 330 -11.40 -18.93 31.08
C ALA A 330 -12.53 -17.97 31.50
N ALA A 331 -12.19 -16.77 31.98
CA ALA A 331 -13.13 -15.76 32.43
C ALA A 331 -13.94 -15.11 31.29
N LEU A 332 -13.49 -15.25 30.04
CA LEU A 332 -14.25 -14.76 28.89
C LEU A 332 -15.60 -15.48 28.76
N PRO A 333 -16.72 -14.74 28.76
CA PRO A 333 -18.04 -15.33 28.61
C PRO A 333 -18.16 -16.06 27.29
N SER A 334 -18.74 -17.26 27.30
CA SER A 334 -19.12 -18.01 26.09
C SER A 334 -20.42 -17.49 25.44
N GLU A 335 -21.02 -16.42 25.97
CA GLU A 335 -22.39 -16.03 25.63
C GLU A 335 -22.48 -14.77 24.78
N GLY A 336 -22.99 -14.93 23.56
CA GLY A 336 -23.87 -13.96 22.92
C GLY A 336 -25.25 -13.92 23.61
N GLY A 337 -25.28 -13.63 24.91
CA GLY A 337 -26.49 -13.47 25.70
C GLY A 337 -27.10 -12.10 25.45
N ARG A 338 -28.27 -12.07 24.81
CA ARG A 338 -29.08 -10.86 24.62
C ARG A 338 -29.31 -10.16 25.97
N GLY A 339 -28.91 -8.90 26.05
CA GLY A 339 -29.42 -7.89 26.98
C GLY A 339 -29.93 -6.72 26.17
#